data_AF-A0A8K0N7X6-F1
#
_entry.id   AF-A0A8K0N7X6-F1
#
_cell.length_a   1.000
_cell.length_b   1.000
_cell.length_c   1.000
_cell.angle_alpha   90.00
_cell.angle_beta   90.00
_cell.angle_gamma   90.00
#
_symmetry.space_group_name_H-M   'P 1'
#
loop_
_entity.id
_entity.type
_entity.pdbx_description
1 polymer ?
#
loop_
_entity_poly.entity_id
_entity_poly.type
_entity_poly.pdbx_seq_one_letter_code
_entity_poly.pdbx_strand_id
1 'polypeptide(L)'
;MGFSYKVANASEYLAITGLGIQDVKLAKKGWIMPGQSCTVFDVSPVNYTFEFQAMSAEKLPFLLPSVFTIGPRVDDRDSLMKYAKLISPHDKLSNHVKELVQGVIEGETRVLAASMTMEEIFRGTKSFKEEVFEKVQLELNQFALLIYNANVKQLVDVRGHEYFSYLGQKTQQEAANQAKVDVAEARMKGEVGANQREGMTLQNASKIDAETRVYSKQREGEGRKEEVRVRTEVKIFENNREAEVAEADAELTKRNAEWARGARVAEVEAEKAVAIREAELQVEVERRNAIRETEKLKAEKLCQAIVDYDTKVR
;
A
#
# COMPACT_ATOMS: atom_id res chain seq x y z
N MET A 1 42.89 88.44 -12.32
CA MET A 1 42.48 87.04 -12.49
C MET A 1 42.81 86.30 -11.20
N GLY A 2 41.79 86.00 -10.39
CA GLY A 2 41.99 85.41 -9.07
C GLY A 2 42.11 83.89 -9.13
N PHE A 3 42.87 83.31 -8.21
CA PHE A 3 42.88 81.88 -7.95
C PHE A 3 41.55 81.48 -7.30
N SER A 4 40.91 80.41 -7.79
CA SER A 4 39.69 79.89 -7.19
C SER A 4 39.96 78.49 -6.65
N TYR A 5 39.66 78.27 -5.36
CA TYR A 5 39.66 76.93 -4.79
C TYR A 5 38.31 76.27 -5.03
N LYS A 6 38.30 75.08 -5.63
CA LYS A 6 37.07 74.29 -5.81
C LYS A 6 37.21 72.94 -5.11
N VAL A 7 36.09 72.47 -4.58
CA VAL A 7 35.94 71.17 -3.93
C VAL A 7 34.73 70.49 -4.58
N ALA A 8 34.89 69.25 -4.99
CA ALA A 8 33.82 68.41 -5.53
C ALA A 8 33.07 67.71 -4.38
N ASN A 9 31.80 67.42 -4.60
CA ASN A 9 31.02 66.60 -3.68
C ASN A 9 31.51 65.14 -3.63
N ALA A 10 30.96 64.34 -2.71
CA ALA A 10 31.37 62.95 -2.50
C ALA A 10 31.29 62.10 -3.79
N SER A 11 30.26 62.31 -4.60
CA SER A 11 30.04 61.62 -5.88
C SER A 11 30.60 62.36 -7.10
N GLU A 12 31.26 63.52 -6.92
CA GLU A 12 31.71 64.34 -8.05
C GLU A 12 33.23 64.35 -8.17
N TYR A 13 33.74 64.61 -9.37
CA TYR A 13 35.15 64.89 -9.62
C TYR A 13 35.32 66.18 -10.41
N LEU A 14 36.43 66.88 -10.15
CA LEU A 14 36.87 68.02 -10.94
C LEU A 14 37.74 67.50 -12.08
N ALA A 15 37.32 67.73 -13.32
CA ALA A 15 38.19 67.64 -14.49
C ALA A 15 38.80 69.02 -14.75
N ILE A 16 40.11 69.12 -14.59
CA ILE A 16 40.86 70.38 -14.77
C ILE A 16 41.71 70.25 -16.04
N THR A 17 41.59 71.24 -16.92
CA THR A 17 42.34 71.35 -18.18
C THR A 17 42.95 72.74 -18.30
N GLY A 18 43.91 72.94 -19.23
CA GLY A 18 44.49 74.25 -19.51
C GLY A 18 45.97 74.35 -19.12
N LEU A 19 46.44 75.57 -18.85
CA LEU A 19 47.86 75.88 -18.77
C LEU A 19 48.62 74.96 -17.78
N GLY A 20 49.65 74.26 -18.28
CA GLY A 20 50.49 73.33 -17.50
C GLY A 20 49.92 71.92 -17.32
N ILE A 21 48.80 71.59 -17.96
CA ILE A 21 48.18 70.25 -17.95
C ILE A 21 48.15 69.74 -19.40
N GLN A 22 48.74 68.57 -19.66
CA GLN A 22 48.86 68.03 -21.03
C GLN A 22 47.56 67.41 -21.58
N ASP A 23 46.71 66.85 -20.71
CA ASP A 23 45.48 66.17 -21.12
C ASP A 23 44.31 66.60 -20.21
N VAL A 24 43.97 65.82 -19.19
CA VAL A 24 42.98 66.19 -18.16
C VAL A 24 43.53 65.79 -16.79
N LYS A 25 43.33 66.62 -15.78
CA LYS A 25 43.69 66.31 -14.38
C LYS A 25 42.43 66.11 -13.56
N LEU A 26 42.25 64.90 -13.01
CA LEU A 26 41.15 64.57 -12.10
C LEU A 26 41.53 64.88 -10.65
N ALA A 27 40.70 65.64 -9.95
CA ALA A 27 40.89 65.96 -8.53
C ALA A 27 39.57 66.07 -7.78
N LYS A 28 39.55 65.70 -6.49
CA LYS A 28 38.42 65.99 -5.59
C LYS A 28 38.42 67.42 -5.08
N LYS A 29 39.60 68.04 -4.99
CA LYS A 29 39.78 69.43 -4.57
C LYS A 29 41.05 69.99 -5.17
N GLY A 30 41.06 71.28 -5.49
CA GLY A 30 42.23 71.89 -6.11
C GLY A 30 42.09 73.39 -6.31
N TRP A 31 43.25 74.03 -6.42
CA TRP A 31 43.37 75.42 -6.87
C TRP A 31 43.31 75.46 -8.40
N ILE A 32 42.44 76.31 -8.93
CA ILE A 32 42.32 76.58 -10.35
C ILE A 32 43.10 77.85 -10.64
N MET A 33 44.16 77.72 -11.44
CA MET A 33 45.01 78.85 -11.82
C MET A 33 44.42 79.63 -13.00
N PRO A 34 44.76 80.93 -13.17
CA PRO A 34 44.43 81.67 -14.37
C PRO A 34 44.92 80.94 -15.63
N GLY A 35 44.02 80.69 -16.59
CA GLY A 35 44.29 79.89 -17.79
C GLY A 35 43.99 78.39 -17.65
N GLN A 36 43.46 77.94 -16.51
CA GLN A 36 42.89 76.61 -16.34
C GLN A 36 41.35 76.65 -16.35
N SER A 37 40.76 75.68 -17.03
CA SER A 37 39.32 75.43 -17.06
C SER A 37 39.00 74.24 -16.16
N CYS A 38 37.87 74.30 -15.46
CA CYS A 38 37.43 73.22 -14.58
C CYS A 38 35.96 72.92 -14.79
N THR A 39 35.69 71.66 -15.14
CA THR A 39 34.34 71.08 -15.23
C THR A 39 34.13 70.11 -14.08
N VAL A 40 32.93 70.12 -13.51
CA VAL A 40 32.52 69.17 -12.46
C VAL A 40 31.63 68.13 -13.13
N PHE A 41 31.89 66.86 -12.87
CA PHE A 41 31.05 65.77 -13.35
C PHE A 41 30.75 64.78 -12.23
N ASP A 42 29.55 64.22 -12.25
CA ASP A 42 29.09 63.21 -11.30
C ASP A 42 29.51 61.81 -11.80
N VAL A 43 29.98 60.96 -10.90
CA VAL A 43 30.32 59.55 -11.18
C VAL A 43 29.23 58.58 -10.70
N SER A 44 28.15 59.09 -10.12
CA SER A 44 27.01 58.28 -9.68
C SER A 44 26.39 57.52 -10.86
N PRO A 45 26.09 56.23 -10.69
CA PRO A 45 25.39 55.47 -11.71
C PRO A 45 24.02 56.08 -12.02
N VAL A 46 23.70 56.20 -13.31
CA VAL A 46 22.44 56.75 -13.80
C VAL A 46 21.54 55.63 -14.28
N ASN A 47 20.25 55.73 -13.99
CA ASN A 47 19.24 54.80 -14.48
C ASN A 47 18.75 55.24 -15.86
N TYR A 48 18.95 54.38 -16.84
CA TYR A 48 18.49 54.56 -18.20
C TYR A 48 17.33 53.60 -18.48
N THR A 49 16.17 54.16 -18.79
CA THR A 49 14.97 53.42 -19.17
C THR A 49 14.85 53.40 -20.68
N PHE A 50 14.77 52.22 -21.27
CA PHE A 50 14.65 52.05 -22.71
C PHE A 50 13.53 51.06 -23.05
N GLU A 51 12.88 51.32 -24.19
CA GLU A 51 11.92 50.40 -24.80
C GLU A 51 12.49 50.01 -26.16
N PHE A 52 13.09 48.82 -26.24
CA PHE A 52 13.68 48.35 -27.47
C PHE A 52 12.65 47.60 -28.30
N GLN A 53 12.58 47.93 -29.58
CA GLN A 53 11.85 47.14 -30.56
C GLN A 53 12.82 46.18 -31.25
N ALA A 54 12.56 44.89 -31.17
CA ALA A 54 13.37 43.86 -31.78
C ALA A 54 12.51 42.87 -32.58
N MET A 55 13.17 42.06 -33.41
CA MET A 55 12.56 41.01 -34.22
C MET A 55 13.17 39.68 -33.83
N SER A 56 12.35 38.65 -33.61
CA SER A 56 12.84 37.29 -33.42
C SER A 56 13.37 36.69 -34.73
N ALA A 57 13.98 35.50 -34.64
CA ALA A 57 14.37 34.70 -35.82
C ALA A 57 13.19 34.41 -36.77
N GLU A 58 11.98 34.33 -36.22
CA GLU A 58 10.72 34.10 -36.95
C GLU A 58 10.12 35.39 -37.53
N LYS A 59 10.84 36.52 -37.40
CA LYS A 59 10.41 37.86 -37.82
C LYS A 59 9.17 38.37 -37.07
N LEU A 60 8.96 37.89 -35.84
CA LEU A 60 7.91 38.41 -34.98
C LEU A 60 8.43 39.64 -34.21
N PRO A 61 7.76 40.79 -34.32
CA PRO A 61 8.16 42.00 -33.62
C PRO A 61 7.76 41.94 -32.15
N PHE A 62 8.65 42.39 -31.26
CA PHE A 62 8.37 42.50 -29.83
C PHE A 62 9.02 43.73 -29.20
N LEU A 63 8.49 44.13 -28.04
CA LEU A 63 9.02 45.21 -27.22
C LEU A 63 9.67 44.65 -25.96
N LEU A 64 10.88 45.10 -25.70
CA LEU A 64 11.68 44.78 -24.53
C LEU A 64 11.85 46.04 -23.66
N PRO A 65 10.93 46.31 -22.73
CA PRO A 65 11.12 47.39 -21.78
C PRO A 65 12.17 46.98 -20.73
N SER A 66 13.19 47.81 -20.57
CA SER A 66 14.33 47.50 -19.71
C SER A 66 14.92 48.75 -19.07
N VAL A 67 15.53 48.56 -17.91
CA VAL A 67 16.13 49.61 -17.11
C VAL A 67 17.56 49.21 -16.77
N PHE A 68 18.53 49.99 -17.21
CA PHE A 68 19.95 49.75 -16.96
C PHE A 68 20.49 50.85 -16.04
N THR A 69 21.16 50.46 -14.98
CA THR A 69 21.92 51.35 -14.11
C THR A 69 23.36 51.35 -14.58
N ILE A 70 23.81 52.43 -15.23
CA ILE A 70 25.13 52.51 -15.87
C ILE A 70 25.89 53.69 -15.29
N GLY A 71 27.18 53.48 -15.02
CA GLY A 71 28.07 54.54 -14.57
C GLY A 71 29.53 54.21 -14.86
N PRO A 72 30.44 55.16 -14.66
CA PRO A 72 31.87 54.87 -14.78
C PRO A 72 32.34 53.93 -13.66
N ARG A 73 33.44 53.22 -13.92
CA ARG A 73 34.16 52.47 -12.88
C ARG A 73 34.97 53.45 -12.03
N VAL A 74 34.59 53.65 -10.78
CA VAL A 74 35.23 54.62 -9.87
C VAL A 74 36.60 54.13 -9.35
N ASP A 75 36.80 52.81 -9.31
CA ASP A 75 38.05 52.19 -8.81
C ASP A 75 39.25 52.44 -9.75
N ASP A 76 38.99 52.69 -11.03
CA ASP A 76 40.03 52.88 -12.03
C ASP A 76 40.11 54.34 -12.48
N ARG A 77 41.30 54.94 -12.28
CA ARG A 77 41.54 56.34 -12.67
C ARG A 77 41.54 56.54 -14.18
N ASP A 78 41.95 55.53 -14.94
CA ASP A 78 41.98 55.64 -16.41
C ASP A 78 40.56 55.58 -16.97
N SER A 79 39.71 54.74 -16.38
CA SER A 79 38.26 54.70 -16.67
C SER A 79 37.58 56.04 -16.39
N LEU A 80 37.83 56.65 -15.22
CA LEU A 80 37.31 57.97 -14.89
C LEU A 80 37.79 59.05 -15.86
N MET A 81 39.03 58.94 -16.34
CA MET A 81 39.59 59.88 -17.32
C MET A 81 38.88 59.80 -18.66
N LYS A 82 38.66 58.58 -19.17
CA LYS A 82 37.91 58.34 -20.41
C LYS A 82 36.47 58.85 -20.29
N TYR A 83 35.83 58.59 -19.16
CA TYR A 83 34.47 59.09 -18.89
C TYR A 83 34.40 60.62 -18.85
N ALA A 84 35.37 61.28 -18.18
CA ALA A 84 35.45 62.74 -18.14
C ALA A 84 35.60 63.36 -19.54
N LYS A 85 36.37 62.72 -20.43
CA LYS A 85 36.49 63.14 -21.84
C LYS A 85 35.19 62.95 -22.61
N LEU A 86 34.49 61.83 -22.37
CA LEU A 86 33.24 61.48 -23.04
C LEU A 86 32.08 62.41 -22.65
N ILE A 87 32.05 62.88 -21.40
CA ILE A 87 31.07 63.88 -20.92
C ILE A 87 31.47 65.32 -21.24
N SER A 88 32.72 65.56 -21.67
CA SER A 88 33.19 66.90 -21.99
C SER A 88 32.30 67.51 -23.09
N PRO A 89 31.78 68.73 -22.88
CA PRO A 89 30.75 69.32 -23.74
C PRO A 89 31.34 69.66 -25.12
N HIS A 90 31.25 68.73 -26.06
CA HIS A 90 31.51 69.00 -27.47
C HIS A 90 30.29 69.65 -28.16
N ASP A 91 29.11 69.61 -27.54
CA ASP A 91 27.97 70.42 -27.94
C ASP A 91 26.99 70.60 -26.75
N LYS A 92 26.24 71.70 -26.72
CA LYS A 92 25.40 72.11 -25.57
C LYS A 92 24.10 71.28 -25.41
N LEU A 93 24.01 70.12 -26.07
CA LEU A 93 22.85 69.23 -26.09
C LEU A 93 23.24 67.91 -25.41
N SER A 94 23.03 67.87 -24.10
CA SER A 94 23.58 66.98 -23.07
C SER A 94 23.26 65.47 -23.16
N ASN A 95 22.94 64.90 -24.32
CA ASN A 95 22.45 63.53 -24.46
C ASN A 95 23.43 62.54 -25.09
N HIS A 96 24.65 62.95 -25.44
CA HIS A 96 25.59 62.09 -26.18
C HIS A 96 25.85 60.72 -25.50
N VAL A 97 26.06 60.71 -24.18
CA VAL A 97 26.26 59.45 -23.42
C VAL A 97 25.01 58.58 -23.47
N LYS A 98 23.83 59.18 -23.38
CA LYS A 98 22.55 58.46 -23.44
C LYS A 98 22.33 57.85 -24.82
N GLU A 99 22.60 58.59 -25.89
CA GLU A 99 22.49 58.11 -27.27
C GLU A 99 23.48 56.99 -27.57
N LEU A 100 24.72 57.11 -27.09
CA LEU A 100 25.74 56.08 -27.22
C LEU A 100 25.33 54.79 -26.50
N VAL A 101 24.93 54.90 -25.22
CA VAL A 101 24.47 53.76 -24.43
C VAL A 101 23.23 53.13 -25.08
N GLN A 102 22.28 53.95 -25.55
CA GLN A 102 21.10 53.47 -26.23
C GLN A 102 21.45 52.70 -27.52
N GLY A 103 22.34 53.26 -28.35
CA GLY A 103 22.75 52.64 -29.61
C GLY A 103 23.47 51.31 -29.41
N VAL A 104 24.35 51.22 -28.41
CA VAL A 104 25.04 49.97 -28.06
C VAL A 104 24.06 48.91 -27.58
N ILE A 105 23.19 49.24 -26.63
CA ILE A 105 22.23 48.25 -26.09
C ILE A 105 21.25 47.81 -27.17
N GLU A 106 20.73 48.74 -27.96
CA GLU A 106 19.79 48.43 -29.04
C GLU A 106 20.42 47.55 -30.12
N GLY A 107 21.68 47.85 -30.50
CA GLY A 107 22.44 47.07 -31.47
C GLY A 107 22.64 45.62 -31.02
N GLU A 108 23.23 45.42 -29.85
CA GLU A 108 23.54 44.08 -29.33
C GLU A 108 22.28 43.27 -29.02
N THR A 109 21.26 43.90 -28.43
CA THR A 109 19.97 43.24 -28.15
C THR A 109 19.29 42.80 -29.43
N ARG A 110 19.37 43.59 -30.51
CA ARG A 110 18.78 43.26 -31.81
C ARG A 110 19.45 42.05 -32.45
N VAL A 111 20.78 41.96 -32.38
CA VAL A 111 21.54 40.82 -32.93
C VAL A 111 21.17 39.53 -32.20
N LEU A 112 21.11 39.58 -30.87
CA LEU A 112 20.72 38.41 -30.07
C LEU A 112 19.28 38.00 -30.33
N ALA A 113 18.35 38.96 -30.32
CA ALA A 113 16.94 38.72 -30.62
C ALA A 113 16.72 38.05 -31.99
N ALA A 114 17.47 38.47 -33.01
CA ALA A 114 17.36 37.92 -34.35
C ALA A 114 17.85 36.46 -34.47
N SER A 115 18.66 35.98 -33.51
CA SER A 115 19.20 34.61 -33.50
C SER A 115 18.30 33.60 -32.80
N MET A 116 17.37 34.06 -31.96
CA MET A 116 16.51 33.21 -31.12
C MET A 116 15.06 33.20 -31.60
N THR A 117 14.38 32.08 -31.38
CA THR A 117 12.92 32.01 -31.59
C THR A 117 12.17 32.77 -30.51
N MET A 118 10.94 33.18 -30.80
CA MET A 118 10.12 33.92 -29.85
C MET A 118 9.84 33.11 -28.56
N GLU A 119 9.65 31.80 -28.72
CA GLU A 119 9.43 30.87 -27.62
C GLU A 119 10.67 30.70 -26.74
N GLU A 120 11.87 30.67 -27.33
CA GLU A 120 13.14 30.63 -26.59
C GLU A 120 13.39 31.93 -25.82
N ILE A 121 13.08 33.09 -26.39
CA ILE A 121 13.19 34.39 -25.69
C ILE A 121 12.21 34.44 -24.49
N PHE A 122 11.00 33.90 -24.68
CA PHE A 122 9.97 33.84 -23.63
C PHE A 122 10.27 32.81 -22.53
N ARG A 123 10.77 31.62 -22.88
CA ARG A 123 11.07 30.54 -21.93
C ARG A 123 12.44 30.75 -21.27
N GLY A 124 13.41 31.20 -22.05
CA GLY A 124 14.80 31.47 -21.68
C GLY A 124 15.06 32.91 -21.28
N THR A 125 14.08 33.60 -20.68
CA THR A 125 14.22 35.02 -20.30
C THR A 125 15.37 35.26 -19.31
N LYS A 126 15.89 34.25 -18.61
CA LYS A 126 17.10 34.39 -17.79
C LYS A 126 18.39 34.33 -18.61
N SER A 127 18.56 33.30 -19.44
CA SER A 127 19.74 33.14 -20.29
C SER A 127 19.87 34.28 -21.31
N PHE A 128 18.74 34.72 -21.89
CA PHE A 128 18.73 35.87 -22.78
C PHE A 128 19.20 37.16 -22.08
N LYS A 129 18.80 37.38 -20.82
CA LYS A 129 19.26 38.55 -20.04
C LYS A 129 20.75 38.52 -19.78
N GLU A 130 21.28 37.35 -19.40
CA GLU A 130 22.71 37.16 -19.14
C GLU A 130 23.53 37.41 -20.40
N GLU A 131 23.09 36.85 -21.54
CA GLU A 131 23.80 37.00 -22.81
C GLU A 131 23.76 38.46 -23.34
N VAL A 132 22.60 39.13 -23.26
CA VAL A 132 22.49 40.57 -23.57
C VAL A 132 23.39 41.39 -22.65
N PHE A 133 23.40 41.08 -21.35
CA PHE A 133 24.23 41.80 -20.38
C PHE A 133 25.72 41.66 -20.70
N GLU A 134 26.21 40.45 -20.98
CA GLU A 134 27.61 40.20 -21.28
C GLU A 134 28.06 40.93 -22.56
N LYS A 135 27.26 40.83 -23.63
CA LYS A 135 27.56 41.48 -24.91
C LYS A 135 27.58 43.00 -24.79
N VAL A 136 26.57 43.58 -24.15
CA VAL A 136 26.49 45.02 -23.91
C VAL A 136 27.64 45.49 -23.02
N GLN A 137 27.99 44.74 -21.98
CA GLN A 137 29.09 45.12 -21.08
C GLN A 137 30.45 45.14 -21.82
N LEU A 138 30.69 44.21 -22.75
CA LEU A 138 31.91 44.18 -23.57
C LEU A 138 32.06 45.45 -24.42
N GLU A 139 30.98 45.91 -25.04
CA GLU A 139 30.98 47.15 -25.83
C GLU A 139 31.12 48.39 -24.93
N LEU A 140 30.38 48.46 -23.82
CA LEU A 140 30.45 49.59 -22.88
C LEU A 140 31.82 49.73 -22.20
N ASN A 141 32.57 48.64 -22.03
CA ASN A 141 33.93 48.67 -21.50
C ASN A 141 34.88 49.54 -22.34
N GLN A 142 34.67 49.64 -23.66
CA GLN A 142 35.49 50.47 -24.54
C GLN A 142 35.37 51.96 -24.18
N PHE A 143 34.19 52.36 -23.70
CA PHE A 143 33.87 53.70 -23.22
C PHE A 143 34.09 53.88 -21.71
N ALA A 144 34.68 52.88 -21.04
CA ALA A 144 34.87 52.82 -19.59
C ALA A 144 33.58 52.94 -18.76
N LEU A 145 32.47 52.44 -19.33
CA LEU A 145 31.18 52.38 -18.66
C LEU A 145 30.93 50.96 -18.12
N LEU A 146 30.33 50.91 -16.93
CA LEU A 146 29.98 49.68 -16.22
C LEU A 146 28.47 49.65 -15.99
N ILE A 147 27.86 48.52 -16.30
CA ILE A 147 26.48 48.22 -15.91
C ILE A 147 26.52 47.68 -14.48
N TYR A 148 25.95 48.45 -13.56
CA TYR A 148 25.79 48.05 -12.16
C TYR A 148 24.57 47.16 -11.96
N ASN A 149 23.50 47.40 -12.74
CA ASN A 149 22.28 46.62 -12.68
C ASN A 149 21.56 46.67 -14.04
N ALA A 150 20.92 45.58 -14.43
CA ALA A 150 20.05 45.49 -15.59
C ALA A 150 18.75 44.81 -15.18
N ASN A 151 17.65 45.55 -15.22
CA ASN A 151 16.32 45.02 -14.98
C ASN A 151 15.52 45.02 -16.28
N VAL A 152 15.35 43.83 -16.85
CA VAL A 152 14.50 43.61 -18.01
C VAL A 152 13.11 43.21 -17.54
N LYS A 153 12.10 44.02 -17.88
CA LYS A 153 10.69 43.75 -17.58
C LYS A 153 10.14 42.65 -18.49
N GLN A 154 8.87 42.29 -18.29
CA GLN A 154 8.20 41.31 -19.14
C GLN A 154 8.12 41.81 -20.59
N LEU A 155 8.32 40.89 -21.53
CA LEU A 155 8.17 41.13 -22.96
C LEU A 155 6.74 41.56 -23.27
N VAL A 156 6.60 42.55 -24.15
CA VAL A 156 5.30 43.10 -24.56
C VAL A 156 5.16 42.98 -26.06
N ASP A 157 3.97 42.63 -26.53
CA ASP A 157 3.67 42.61 -27.96
C ASP A 157 3.67 44.04 -28.53
N VAL A 158 4.10 44.19 -29.78
CA VAL A 158 3.90 45.45 -30.52
C VAL A 158 2.40 45.65 -30.78
N ARG A 159 1.95 46.91 -30.81
CA ARG A 159 0.56 47.25 -31.12
C ARG A 159 0.08 46.55 -32.40
N GLY A 160 -0.99 45.78 -32.29
CA GLY A 160 -1.57 45.00 -33.39
C GLY A 160 -1.19 43.51 -33.39
N HIS A 161 -0.31 43.08 -32.49
CA HIS A 161 0.02 41.68 -32.26
C HIS A 161 -0.38 41.27 -30.83
N GLU A 162 -0.82 40.03 -30.65
CA GLU A 162 -1.26 39.48 -29.35
C GLU A 162 -0.56 38.14 -29.06
N TYR A 163 0.64 37.93 -29.62
CA TYR A 163 1.33 36.66 -29.58
C TYR A 163 1.66 36.22 -28.15
N PHE A 164 2.22 37.09 -27.32
CA PHE A 164 2.52 36.75 -25.92
C PHE A 164 1.27 36.48 -25.09
N SER A 165 0.16 37.17 -25.40
CA SER A 165 -1.13 36.93 -24.74
C SER A 165 -1.64 35.51 -25.03
N TYR A 166 -1.64 35.10 -26.31
CA TYR A 166 -2.04 33.75 -26.70
C TYR A 166 -1.05 32.68 -26.23
N LEU A 167 0.26 32.96 -26.29
CA LEU A 167 1.28 32.06 -25.80
C LEU A 167 1.12 31.81 -24.29
N GLY A 168 0.90 32.86 -23.50
CA GLY A 168 0.62 32.76 -22.07
C GLY A 168 -0.63 31.92 -21.78
N GLN A 169 -1.72 32.15 -22.52
CA GLN A 169 -2.94 31.34 -22.39
C GLN A 169 -2.70 29.88 -22.77
N LYS A 170 -1.98 29.60 -23.86
CA LYS A 170 -1.62 28.26 -24.30
C LYS A 170 -0.80 27.54 -23.23
N THR A 171 0.25 28.17 -22.68
CA THR A 171 1.08 27.57 -21.62
C THR A 171 0.28 27.29 -20.35
N GLN A 172 -0.63 28.19 -19.96
CA GLN A 172 -1.52 27.94 -18.81
C GLN A 172 -2.47 26.77 -19.06
N GLN A 173 -3.07 26.69 -20.25
CA GLN A 173 -3.95 25.58 -20.62
C GLN A 173 -3.20 24.26 -20.74
N GLU A 174 -2.00 24.25 -21.30
CA GLU A 174 -1.13 23.08 -21.37
C GLU A 174 -0.76 22.58 -19.97
N ALA A 175 -0.34 23.47 -19.07
CA ALA A 175 -0.05 23.10 -17.68
C ALA A 175 -1.29 22.56 -16.95
N ALA A 176 -2.45 23.18 -17.14
CA ALA A 176 -3.70 22.72 -16.56
C ALA A 176 -4.14 21.36 -17.12
N ASN A 177 -3.97 21.12 -18.42
CA ASN A 177 -4.29 19.85 -19.06
C ASN A 177 -3.32 18.75 -18.63
N GLN A 178 -2.02 19.05 -18.54
CA GLN A 178 -1.04 18.10 -18.03
C GLN A 178 -1.38 17.69 -16.59
N ALA A 179 -1.69 18.65 -15.72
CA ALA A 179 -2.12 18.35 -14.36
C ALA A 179 -3.40 17.49 -14.31
N LYS A 180 -4.36 17.73 -15.22
CA LYS A 180 -5.57 16.89 -15.34
C LYS A 180 -5.23 15.46 -15.78
N VAL A 181 -4.30 15.30 -16.73
CA VAL A 181 -3.82 13.98 -17.18
C VAL A 181 -3.15 13.26 -16.01
N ASP A 182 -2.24 13.91 -15.30
CA ASP A 182 -1.52 13.32 -14.16
C ASP A 182 -2.49 12.88 -13.04
N VAL A 183 -3.52 13.71 -12.75
CA VAL A 183 -4.58 13.37 -11.79
C VAL A 183 -5.43 12.19 -12.26
N ALA A 184 -5.78 12.14 -13.55
CA ALA A 184 -6.54 11.04 -14.13
C ALA A 184 -5.74 9.72 -14.10
N GLU A 185 -4.45 9.75 -14.43
CA GLU A 185 -3.56 8.60 -14.34
C GLU A 185 -3.38 8.12 -12.89
N ALA A 186 -3.16 9.05 -11.96
CA ALA A 186 -3.05 8.72 -10.54
C ALA A 186 -4.35 8.09 -10.00
N ARG A 187 -5.51 8.61 -10.41
CA ARG A 187 -6.82 8.06 -10.06
C ARG A 187 -7.03 6.67 -10.65
N MET A 188 -6.74 6.49 -11.95
CA MET A 188 -6.83 5.18 -12.61
C MET A 188 -5.95 4.14 -11.91
N LYS A 189 -4.70 4.49 -11.60
CA LYS A 189 -3.78 3.61 -10.87
C LYS A 189 -4.29 3.29 -9.46
N GLY A 190 -4.87 4.29 -8.78
CA GLY A 190 -5.51 4.12 -7.48
C GLY A 190 -6.71 3.16 -7.52
N GLU A 191 -7.62 3.35 -8.47
CA GLU A 191 -8.82 2.52 -8.67
C GLU A 191 -8.45 1.09 -9.07
N VAL A 192 -7.50 0.90 -10.00
CA VAL A 192 -6.99 -0.44 -10.36
C VAL A 192 -6.34 -1.13 -9.15
N GLY A 193 -5.53 -0.40 -8.38
CA GLY A 193 -4.90 -0.96 -7.17
C GLY A 193 -5.90 -1.29 -6.06
N ALA A 194 -7.00 -0.54 -5.95
CA ALA A 194 -8.10 -0.83 -5.04
C ALA A 194 -8.88 -2.08 -5.47
N ASN A 195 -9.30 -2.14 -6.74
CA ASN A 195 -10.02 -3.28 -7.30
C ASN A 195 -9.19 -4.57 -7.27
N GLN A 196 -7.87 -4.50 -7.51
CA GLN A 196 -6.99 -5.65 -7.38
C GLN A 196 -6.91 -6.14 -5.94
N ARG A 197 -6.81 -5.24 -4.96
CA ARG A 197 -6.84 -5.61 -3.55
C ARG A 197 -8.18 -6.26 -3.16
N GLU A 198 -9.28 -5.67 -3.61
CA GLU A 198 -10.62 -6.22 -3.37
C GLU A 198 -10.79 -7.62 -4.00
N GLY A 199 -10.37 -7.78 -5.25
CA GLY A 199 -10.36 -9.08 -5.94
C GLY A 199 -9.49 -10.13 -5.22
N MET A 200 -8.30 -9.76 -4.74
CA MET A 200 -7.45 -10.64 -3.93
C MET A 200 -8.12 -11.00 -2.60
N THR A 201 -8.74 -10.04 -1.91
CA THR A 201 -9.46 -10.33 -0.66
C THR A 201 -10.65 -11.26 -0.88
N LEU A 202 -11.40 -11.08 -1.97
CA LEU A 202 -12.52 -11.94 -2.32
C LEU A 202 -12.06 -13.36 -2.67
N GLN A 203 -10.97 -13.49 -3.43
CA GLN A 203 -10.37 -14.79 -3.73
C GLN A 203 -9.84 -15.47 -2.48
N ASN A 204 -9.17 -14.74 -1.58
CA ASN A 204 -8.67 -15.29 -0.33
C ASN A 204 -9.81 -15.72 0.60
N ALA A 205 -10.86 -14.92 0.73
CA ALA A 205 -12.07 -15.31 1.47
C ALA A 205 -12.70 -16.58 0.89
N SER A 206 -12.79 -16.68 -0.44
CA SER A 206 -13.34 -17.86 -1.11
C SER A 206 -12.47 -19.11 -0.92
N LYS A 207 -11.13 -18.96 -0.94
CA LYS A 207 -10.20 -20.05 -0.62
C LYS A 207 -10.34 -20.51 0.82
N ILE A 208 -10.43 -19.57 1.77
CA ILE A 208 -10.63 -19.88 3.20
C ILE A 208 -11.97 -20.60 3.41
N ASP A 209 -13.07 -20.17 2.78
CA ASP A 209 -14.37 -20.87 2.90
C ASP A 209 -14.30 -22.29 2.32
N ALA A 210 -13.66 -22.45 1.16
CA ALA A 210 -13.45 -23.76 0.55
C ALA A 210 -12.62 -24.68 1.44
N GLU A 211 -11.50 -24.20 1.98
CA GLU A 211 -10.65 -24.93 2.93
C GLU A 211 -11.41 -25.27 4.22
N THR A 212 -12.21 -24.35 4.74
CA THR A 212 -13.05 -24.56 5.94
C THR A 212 -14.10 -25.65 5.70
N ARG A 213 -14.74 -25.67 4.51
CA ARG A 213 -15.67 -26.72 4.11
C ARG A 213 -15.01 -28.09 3.95
N VAL A 214 -13.80 -28.14 3.39
CA VAL A 214 -13.04 -29.39 3.27
C VAL A 214 -12.65 -29.89 4.67
N TYR A 215 -12.15 -29.01 5.53
CA TYR A 215 -11.73 -29.36 6.89
C TYR A 215 -12.89 -29.85 7.76
N SER A 216 -14.05 -29.18 7.70
CA SER A 216 -15.27 -29.62 8.40
C SER A 216 -15.76 -30.98 7.90
N LYS A 217 -15.83 -31.20 6.59
CA LYS A 217 -16.18 -32.52 6.04
C LYS A 217 -15.19 -33.61 6.42
N GLN A 218 -13.90 -33.30 6.46
CA GLN A 218 -12.87 -34.26 6.87
C GLN A 218 -13.02 -34.62 8.36
N ARG A 219 -13.23 -33.62 9.24
CA ARG A 219 -13.52 -33.87 10.66
C ARG A 219 -14.82 -34.64 10.88
N GLU A 220 -15.88 -34.34 10.14
CA GLU A 220 -17.12 -35.13 10.19
C GLU A 220 -16.88 -36.56 9.73
N GLY A 221 -16.09 -36.77 8.68
CA GLY A 221 -15.68 -38.09 8.21
C GLY A 221 -14.87 -38.87 9.25
N GLU A 222 -13.91 -38.22 9.92
CA GLU A 222 -13.14 -38.81 11.02
C GLU A 222 -14.02 -39.11 12.23
N GLY A 223 -14.88 -38.19 12.65
CA GLY A 223 -15.83 -38.39 13.74
C GLY A 223 -16.79 -39.56 13.46
N ARG A 224 -17.28 -39.67 12.22
CA ARG A 224 -18.15 -40.78 11.81
C ARG A 224 -17.40 -42.11 11.76
N LYS A 225 -16.13 -42.12 11.35
CA LYS A 225 -15.28 -43.34 11.41
C LYS A 225 -15.08 -43.78 12.86
N GLU A 226 -14.79 -42.84 13.76
CA GLU A 226 -14.62 -43.12 15.18
C GLU A 226 -15.92 -43.63 15.81
N GLU A 227 -17.05 -42.99 15.51
CA GLU A 227 -18.38 -43.41 15.97
C GLU A 227 -18.73 -44.82 15.47
N VAL A 228 -18.43 -45.14 14.21
CA VAL A 228 -18.59 -46.50 13.66
C VAL A 228 -17.67 -47.49 14.36
N ARG A 229 -16.42 -47.11 14.67
CA ARG A 229 -15.47 -47.99 15.38
C ARG A 229 -15.98 -48.30 16.79
N VAL A 230 -16.33 -47.28 17.57
CA VAL A 230 -16.89 -47.43 18.92
C VAL A 230 -18.17 -48.26 18.88
N ARG A 231 -19.10 -47.98 17.95
CA ARG A 231 -20.34 -48.76 17.82
C ARG A 231 -20.06 -50.22 17.46
N THR A 232 -19.05 -50.49 16.64
CA THR A 232 -18.66 -51.86 16.28
C THR A 232 -18.05 -52.58 17.48
N GLU A 233 -17.16 -51.92 18.24
CA GLU A 233 -16.60 -52.44 19.49
C GLU A 233 -17.70 -52.75 20.51
N VAL A 234 -18.67 -51.85 20.70
CA VAL A 234 -19.83 -52.08 21.58
C VAL A 234 -20.63 -53.30 21.12
N LYS A 235 -20.94 -53.42 19.82
CA LYS A 235 -21.66 -54.59 19.30
C LYS A 235 -20.89 -55.89 19.47
N ILE A 236 -19.57 -55.88 19.29
CA ILE A 236 -18.73 -57.06 19.53
C ILE A 236 -18.80 -57.45 21.00
N PHE A 237 -18.73 -56.47 21.91
CA PHE A 237 -18.85 -56.70 23.34
C PHE A 237 -20.24 -57.25 23.72
N GLU A 238 -21.32 -56.68 23.19
CA GLU A 238 -22.70 -57.18 23.37
C GLU A 238 -22.85 -58.61 22.87
N ASN A 239 -22.38 -58.91 21.65
CA ASN A 239 -22.43 -60.26 21.08
C ASN A 239 -21.62 -61.26 21.93
N ASN A 240 -20.44 -60.88 22.41
CA ASN A 240 -19.64 -61.74 23.30
C ASN A 240 -20.37 -61.99 24.62
N ARG A 241 -20.99 -60.95 25.21
CA ARG A 241 -21.81 -61.08 26.42
C ARG A 241 -23.02 -61.99 26.20
N GLU A 242 -23.69 -61.86 25.06
CA GLU A 242 -24.85 -62.70 24.71
C GLU A 242 -24.42 -64.15 24.48
N ALA A 243 -23.26 -64.39 23.86
CA ALA A 243 -22.68 -65.71 23.72
C ALA A 243 -22.32 -66.34 25.07
N GLU A 244 -21.69 -65.58 25.99
CA GLU A 244 -21.41 -66.04 27.37
C GLU A 244 -22.70 -66.41 28.12
N VAL A 245 -23.75 -65.59 28.00
CA VAL A 245 -25.05 -65.88 28.64
C VAL A 245 -25.68 -67.13 28.02
N ALA A 246 -25.65 -67.27 26.69
CA ALA A 246 -26.18 -68.45 26.01
C ALA A 246 -25.41 -69.73 26.37
N GLU A 247 -24.09 -69.67 26.54
CA GLU A 247 -23.28 -70.78 27.04
C GLU A 247 -23.65 -71.16 28.47
N ALA A 248 -23.82 -70.17 29.36
CA ALA A 248 -24.25 -70.39 30.74
C ALA A 248 -25.66 -71.02 30.81
N ASP A 249 -26.61 -70.53 29.99
CA ASP A 249 -27.96 -71.09 29.89
C ASP A 249 -27.94 -72.52 29.31
N ALA A 250 -27.08 -72.80 28.33
CA ALA A 250 -26.88 -74.14 27.80
C ALA A 250 -26.29 -75.09 28.87
N GLU A 251 -25.41 -74.60 29.75
CA GLU A 251 -24.89 -75.40 30.86
C GLU A 251 -25.97 -75.66 31.93
N LEU A 252 -26.76 -74.64 32.28
CA LEU A 252 -27.89 -74.77 33.22
C LEU A 252 -28.95 -75.75 32.70
N THR A 253 -29.29 -75.69 31.41
CA THR A 253 -30.24 -76.62 30.80
C THR A 253 -29.72 -78.06 30.79
N LYS A 254 -28.43 -78.29 30.52
CA LYS A 254 -27.81 -79.60 30.66
C LYS A 254 -27.90 -80.13 32.09
N ARG A 255 -27.52 -79.32 33.09
CA ARG A 255 -27.60 -79.66 34.52
C ARG A 255 -29.03 -79.99 34.93
N ASN A 256 -30.00 -79.18 34.51
CA ASN A 256 -31.42 -79.42 34.78
C ASN A 256 -31.93 -80.70 34.11
N ALA A 257 -31.49 -81.01 32.89
CA ALA A 257 -31.85 -82.25 32.21
C ALA A 257 -31.25 -83.48 32.91
N GLU A 258 -30.02 -83.38 33.43
CA GLU A 258 -29.38 -84.42 34.24
C GLU A 258 -30.15 -84.65 35.55
N TRP A 259 -30.54 -83.59 36.25
CA TRP A 259 -31.36 -83.69 37.47
C TRP A 259 -32.74 -84.29 37.19
N ALA A 260 -33.41 -83.86 36.11
CA ALA A 260 -34.70 -84.41 35.71
C ALA A 260 -34.63 -85.88 35.28
N ARG A 261 -33.50 -86.32 34.72
CA ARG A 261 -33.24 -87.75 34.47
C ARG A 261 -33.05 -88.50 35.79
N GLY A 262 -32.27 -87.96 36.73
CA GLY A 262 -32.08 -88.54 38.05
C GLY A 262 -33.39 -88.69 38.84
N ALA A 263 -34.25 -87.66 38.82
CA ALA A 263 -35.56 -87.69 39.46
C ALA A 263 -36.47 -88.78 38.87
N ARG A 264 -36.52 -88.90 37.54
CA ARG A 264 -37.32 -89.95 36.87
C ARG A 264 -36.83 -91.37 37.18
N VAL A 265 -35.51 -91.57 37.30
CA VAL A 265 -34.96 -92.88 37.69
C VAL A 265 -35.39 -93.22 39.12
N ALA A 266 -35.31 -92.27 40.06
CA ALA A 266 -35.74 -92.48 41.43
C ALA A 266 -37.25 -92.78 41.56
N GLU A 267 -38.08 -92.13 40.74
CA GLU A 267 -39.53 -92.36 40.71
C GLU A 267 -39.87 -93.78 40.20
N VAL A 268 -39.22 -94.23 39.11
CA VAL A 268 -39.39 -95.58 38.56
C VAL A 268 -38.86 -96.65 39.53
N GLU A 269 -37.77 -96.40 40.25
CA GLU A 269 -37.27 -97.30 41.28
C GLU A 269 -38.24 -97.41 42.47
N ALA A 270 -38.86 -96.29 42.88
CA ALA A 270 -39.86 -96.28 43.94
C ALA A 270 -41.12 -97.06 43.53
N GLU A 271 -41.64 -96.88 42.32
CA GLU A 271 -42.79 -97.67 41.81
C GLU A 271 -42.49 -99.16 41.75
N LYS A 272 -41.31 -99.55 41.24
CA LYS A 272 -40.89 -100.96 41.22
C LYS A 272 -40.78 -101.54 42.63
N ALA A 273 -40.28 -100.77 43.60
CA ALA A 273 -40.19 -101.23 44.99
C ALA A 273 -41.58 -101.45 45.62
N VAL A 274 -42.57 -100.62 45.29
CA VAL A 274 -43.98 -100.80 45.71
C VAL A 274 -44.57 -102.06 45.08
N ALA A 275 -44.39 -102.26 43.77
CA ALA A 275 -44.91 -103.42 43.06
C ALA A 275 -44.33 -104.76 43.56
N ILE A 276 -43.04 -104.80 43.91
CA ILE A 276 -42.41 -106.00 44.51
C ILE A 276 -43.05 -106.31 45.88
N ARG A 277 -43.26 -105.29 46.72
CA ARG A 277 -43.90 -105.47 48.04
C ARG A 277 -45.34 -105.97 47.94
N GLU A 278 -46.12 -105.49 46.98
CA GLU A 278 -47.49 -105.95 46.76
C GLU A 278 -47.52 -107.43 46.34
N ALA A 279 -46.60 -107.85 45.46
CA ALA A 279 -46.50 -109.24 45.03
C ALA A 279 -46.12 -110.19 46.19
N GLU A 280 -45.22 -109.79 47.08
CA GLU A 280 -44.86 -110.58 48.28
C GLU A 280 -46.04 -110.78 49.24
N LEU A 281 -46.80 -109.70 49.49
CA LEU A 281 -48.00 -109.73 50.33
C LEU A 281 -49.08 -110.67 49.77
N GLN A 282 -49.23 -110.73 48.45
CA GLN A 282 -50.24 -111.56 47.79
C GLN A 282 -49.97 -113.05 47.97
N VAL A 283 -48.69 -113.47 47.88
CA VAL A 283 -48.26 -114.84 48.14
C VAL A 283 -48.53 -115.25 49.60
N GLU A 284 -48.37 -114.32 50.55
CA GLU A 284 -48.59 -114.60 51.97
C GLU A 284 -50.08 -114.83 52.30
N VAL A 285 -50.98 -114.09 51.64
CA VAL A 285 -52.43 -114.25 51.77
C VAL A 285 -52.91 -115.60 51.24
N GLU A 286 -52.42 -116.03 50.08
CA GLU A 286 -52.78 -117.34 49.50
C GLU A 286 -52.36 -118.50 50.41
N ARG A 287 -51.17 -118.40 51.02
CA ARG A 287 -50.66 -119.41 51.95
C ARG A 287 -51.52 -119.54 53.21
N ARG A 288 -52.03 -118.42 53.74
CA ARG A 288 -52.97 -118.42 54.88
C ARG A 288 -54.32 -119.03 54.54
N ASN A 289 -54.84 -118.81 53.33
CA ASN A 289 -56.11 -119.37 52.90
C ASN A 289 -56.05 -120.90 52.74
N ALA A 290 -54.94 -121.43 52.22
CA ALA A 290 -54.74 -122.87 52.08
C ALA A 290 -54.74 -123.61 53.44
N ILE A 291 -54.16 -123.03 54.49
CA ILE A 291 -54.16 -123.62 55.83
C ILE A 291 -55.61 -123.74 56.37
N ARG A 292 -56.41 -122.68 56.18
CA ARG A 292 -57.79 -122.60 56.66
C ARG A 292 -58.71 -123.68 56.07
N GLU A 293 -58.49 -124.05 54.80
CA GLU A 293 -59.27 -125.11 54.16
C GLU A 293 -58.93 -126.51 54.71
N THR A 294 -57.67 -126.76 55.04
CA THR A 294 -57.26 -128.07 55.61
C THR A 294 -57.80 -128.30 57.02
N GLU A 295 -58.01 -127.23 57.80
CA GLU A 295 -58.61 -127.31 59.13
C GLU A 295 -60.12 -127.62 59.07
N LYS A 296 -60.84 -127.05 58.09
CA LYS A 296 -62.26 -127.35 57.85
C LYS A 296 -62.51 -128.83 57.53
N LEU A 297 -61.71 -129.41 56.64
CA LEU A 297 -61.84 -130.80 56.22
C LEU A 297 -61.57 -131.81 57.34
N LYS A 298 -60.76 -131.44 58.35
CA LYS A 298 -60.55 -132.28 59.54
C LYS A 298 -61.76 -132.26 60.49
N ALA A 299 -62.45 -131.13 60.61
CA ALA A 299 -63.62 -131.00 61.48
C ALA A 299 -64.83 -131.79 60.97
N GLU A 300 -65.05 -131.82 59.65
CA GLU A 300 -66.21 -132.52 59.05
C GLU A 300 -66.11 -134.06 59.20
N LYS A 301 -64.91 -134.64 59.08
CA LYS A 301 -64.72 -136.10 59.26
C LYS A 301 -64.89 -136.57 60.70
N LEU A 302 -64.62 -135.70 61.70
CA LEU A 302 -64.83 -136.01 63.11
C LEU A 302 -66.32 -136.04 63.48
N CYS A 303 -67.13 -135.18 62.88
CA CYS A 303 -68.58 -135.15 63.11
C CYS A 303 -69.30 -136.38 62.54
N GLN A 304 -68.88 -136.88 61.37
CA GLN A 304 -69.48 -138.08 60.75
C GLN A 304 -69.23 -139.37 61.56
N ALA A 305 -68.08 -139.49 62.23
CA ALA A 305 -67.75 -140.68 63.03
C ALA A 305 -68.55 -140.80 64.34
N ILE A 306 -69.07 -139.69 64.88
CA ILE A 306 -69.84 -139.66 66.15
C ILE A 306 -71.31 -140.04 65.90
N VAL A 307 -71.87 -139.68 64.73
CA VAL A 307 -73.28 -139.95 64.38
C VAL A 307 -73.53 -141.43 64.08
N ASP A 308 -72.54 -142.15 63.55
CA ASP A 308 -72.66 -143.58 63.21
C ASP A 308 -72.54 -144.53 64.42
N TYR A 309 -72.07 -144.06 65.58
CA TYR A 309 -72.00 -144.88 66.80
C TYR A 309 -73.33 -144.95 67.57
N ASP A 310 -74.15 -143.89 67.52
CA ASP A 310 -75.39 -143.77 68.32
C ASP A 310 -76.62 -144.47 67.71
N THR A 311 -76.56 -144.89 66.43
CA THR A 311 -77.69 -145.55 65.75
C THR A 311 -77.70 -147.08 65.87
N LYS A 312 -76.68 -147.69 66.49
CA LYS A 312 -76.56 -149.15 66.67
C LYS A 312 -77.02 -149.69 68.03
N VAL A 313 -77.53 -148.85 68.94
CA VAL A 313 -78.07 -149.30 70.23
C VAL A 313 -79.43 -148.64 70.50
N ARG A 314 -80.50 -149.17 69.89
CA ARG A 314 -81.86 -149.27 70.44
C ARG A 314 -82.78 -150.05 69.53
#